data_AF-A0A2E7TKH7-F1
#
_entry.id   AF-A0A2E7TKH7-F1
#
_cell.length_a   1.000
_cell.length_b   1.000
_cell.length_c   1.000
_cell.angle_alpha   90.00
_cell.angle_beta   90.00
_cell.angle_gamma   90.00
#
_symmetry.space_group_name_H-M   'P 1'
#
loop_
_entity.id
_entity.type
_entity.pdbx_description
1 polymer ?
#
loop_
_entity_poly.entity_id
_entity_poly.type
_entity_poly.pdbx_seq_one_letter_code
_entity_poly.pdbx_strand_id
1 'polypeptide(L)'
;MNTNRKKTMDNNDYTRRNRFTGESIELTKEEAKKHDEIFFHEALATLEDKTLGTGVSKHWQEMRDRLDWFMKHNAKAYMVLLD
;
A
#
# COMPACT_ATOMS: atom_id res chain seq x y z
N MET A 1 -37.25 4.95 -0.75
CA MET A 1 -35.81 5.27 -0.55
C MET A 1 -35.01 4.48 -1.57
N ASN A 2 -34.46 5.13 -2.60
CA ASN A 2 -33.77 4.44 -3.69
C ASN A 2 -32.29 4.24 -3.30
N THR A 3 -31.95 3.08 -2.74
CA THR A 3 -30.55 2.73 -2.40
C THR A 3 -29.80 2.37 -3.67
N ASN A 4 -29.37 3.39 -4.41
CA ASN A 4 -28.52 3.26 -5.59
C ASN A 4 -27.09 2.94 -5.11
N ARG A 5 -26.84 1.69 -4.70
CA ARG A 5 -25.48 1.18 -4.49
C ARG A 5 -24.80 1.17 -5.85
N LYS A 6 -24.08 2.24 -6.19
CA LYS A 6 -23.10 2.24 -7.27
C LYS A 6 -22.15 1.07 -6.99
N LYS A 7 -22.28 -0.04 -7.73
CA LYS A 7 -21.20 -1.01 -7.85
C LYS A 7 -20.04 -0.21 -8.42
N THR A 8 -19.04 0.08 -7.61
CA THR A 8 -17.74 0.51 -8.11
C THR A 8 -17.25 -0.63 -8.98
N MET A 9 -17.39 -0.47 -10.30
CA MET A 9 -16.64 -1.29 -11.25
C MET A 9 -15.18 -0.94 -10.99
N ASP A 10 -14.46 -1.84 -10.31
CA ASP A 10 -13.00 -1.77 -10.29
C ASP A 10 -12.58 -1.69 -11.76
N ASN A 11 -11.90 -0.60 -12.15
CA ASN A 11 -11.47 -0.40 -13.53
C ASN A 11 -10.37 -1.42 -13.95
N ASN A 12 -10.14 -2.46 -13.12
CA ASN A 12 -9.03 -3.41 -13.13
C ASN A 12 -7.65 -2.78 -13.33
N ASP A 13 -7.52 -1.46 -13.07
CA ASP A 13 -6.25 -0.77 -13.19
C ASP A 13 -5.45 -0.98 -11.90
N TYR A 14 -4.65 -2.03 -11.94
CA TYR A 14 -3.69 -2.40 -10.89
C TYR A 14 -2.31 -1.82 -11.18
N THR A 15 -2.20 -0.91 -12.14
CA THR A 15 -0.96 -0.15 -12.34
C THR A 15 -0.70 0.69 -11.11
N ARG A 16 0.49 0.55 -10.54
CA ARG A 16 0.98 1.44 -9.47
C ARG A 16 2.18 2.22 -9.98
N ARG A 17 2.34 3.41 -9.43
CA ARG A 17 3.38 4.37 -9.83
C ARG A 17 4.19 4.75 -8.61
N ASN A 18 5.51 4.76 -8.75
CA ASN A 18 6.41 5.26 -7.74
C ASN A 18 6.15 6.75 -7.55
N ARG A 19 5.96 7.17 -6.30
CA ARG A 19 5.65 8.56 -5.92
C ARG A 19 6.83 9.53 -6.14
N PHE A 20 8.05 9.01 -6.29
CA PHE A 20 9.27 9.79 -6.41
C PHE A 20 9.84 9.80 -7.83
N THR A 21 9.95 8.63 -8.47
CA THR A 21 10.53 8.50 -9.81
C THR A 21 9.50 8.59 -10.93
N GLY A 22 8.22 8.34 -10.63
CA GLY A 22 7.15 8.28 -11.62
C GLY A 22 7.11 6.98 -12.44
N GLU A 23 8.02 6.04 -12.19
CA GLU A 23 8.02 4.72 -12.82
C GLU A 23 6.76 3.94 -12.46
N SER A 24 6.28 3.11 -13.39
CA SER A 24 5.03 2.38 -13.22
C SER A 24 5.20 0.90 -13.49
N ILE A 25 4.50 0.07 -12.72
CA ILE A 25 4.44 -1.37 -12.94
C ILE A 25 3.00 -1.85 -12.77
N GLU A 26 2.60 -2.79 -13.61
CA GLU A 26 1.33 -3.49 -13.48
C GLU A 26 1.45 -4.56 -12.38
N LEU A 27 0.59 -4.46 -11.37
CA LEU A 27 0.51 -5.42 -10.28
C LEU A 27 -0.69 -6.35 -10.48
N THR A 28 -0.69 -7.49 -9.82
CA THR A 28 -1.92 -8.26 -9.61
C THR A 28 -2.84 -7.55 -8.62
N LYS A 29 -4.12 -7.95 -8.57
CA LYS A 29 -5.08 -7.42 -7.59
C LYS A 29 -4.59 -7.54 -6.15
N GLU A 30 -3.94 -8.65 -5.81
CA GLU A 30 -3.43 -8.90 -4.46
C GLU A 30 -2.24 -8.03 -4.12
N GLU A 31 -1.30 -7.88 -5.07
CA GLU A 31 -0.15 -7.00 -4.93
C GLU A 31 -0.58 -5.55 -4.84
N ALA A 32 -1.48 -5.08 -5.71
CA ALA A 32 -2.02 -3.73 -5.65
C ALA A 32 -2.66 -3.44 -4.27
N LYS A 33 -3.43 -4.39 -3.73
CA LYS A 33 -4.00 -4.27 -2.39
C LYS A 33 -2.91 -4.17 -1.31
N LYS A 34 -1.89 -5.03 -1.35
CA LYS A 34 -0.78 -5.00 -0.39
C LYS A 34 0.05 -3.73 -0.49
N HIS A 35 0.26 -3.24 -1.70
CA HIS A 35 0.93 -1.98 -1.97
C HIS A 35 0.15 -0.82 -1.34
N ASP A 36 -1.17 -0.78 -1.53
CA ASP A 36 -2.00 0.26 -0.92
C ASP A 36 -2.04 0.14 0.62
N GLU A 37 -2.01 -1.08 1.15
CA GLU A 37 -1.90 -1.35 2.60
C GLU A 37 -0.60 -0.80 3.21
N ILE A 38 0.52 -0.81 2.47
CA ILE A 38 1.80 -0.22 2.95
C ILE A 38 1.60 1.26 3.28
N PHE A 39 1.05 2.04 2.36
CA PHE A 39 0.83 3.47 2.57
C PHE A 39 -0.27 3.75 3.59
N PHE A 40 -1.29 2.91 3.64
CA PHE A 40 -2.33 3.01 4.66
C PHE A 40 -1.74 2.82 6.07
N HIS A 41 -0.90 1.80 6.26
CA HIS A 41 -0.24 1.55 7.54
C HIS A 41 0.83 2.62 7.85
N GLU A 42 1.58 3.12 6.87
CA GLU A 42 2.50 4.26 7.03
C GLU A 42 1.76 5.50 7.57
N ALA A 43 0.62 5.84 6.96
CA ALA A 43 -0.17 7.01 7.36
C ALA A 43 -0.78 6.85 8.76
N LEU A 44 -1.31 5.66 9.09
CA LEU A 44 -1.84 5.38 10.42
C LEU A 44 -0.73 5.38 11.49
N ALA A 45 0.42 4.78 11.19
CA ALA A 45 1.56 4.78 12.08
C ALA A 45 2.04 6.20 12.40
N THR A 46 2.15 7.03 11.36
CA THR A 46 2.49 8.45 11.50
C THR A 46 1.46 9.23 12.32
N LEU A 47 0.18 8.87 12.21
CA LEU A 47 -0.89 9.50 13.01
C LEU A 47 -0.82 9.08 14.48
N GLU A 48 -0.61 7.79 14.76
CA GLU A 48 -0.45 7.27 16.12
C GLU A 48 0.84 7.74 16.78
N ASP A 49 1.93 7.88 16.03
CA ASP A 49 3.20 8.38 16.55
C ASP A 49 3.09 9.82 17.08
N LYS A 50 2.12 10.61 16.59
CA LYS A 50 1.83 11.95 17.14
C LYS A 50 1.26 11.90 18.55
N THR A 51 0.64 10.79 18.95
CA THR A 51 -0.01 10.64 20.26
C THR A 51 0.77 9.75 21.22
N LEU A 52 1.40 8.69 20.72
CA LEU A 52 2.08 7.65 21.52
C LEU A 52 3.62 7.80 21.55
N GLY A 53 4.19 8.64 20.67
CA GLY A 53 5.62 8.76 20.46
C GLY A 53 6.11 7.98 19.23
N THR A 54 7.24 8.40 18.67
CA THR A 54 7.76 7.91 17.38
C THR A 54 8.14 6.43 17.42
N GLY A 55 7.67 5.65 16.44
CA GLY A 55 8.05 4.25 16.23
C GLY A 55 7.32 3.25 17.12
N VAL A 56 6.33 3.70 17.90
CA VAL A 56 5.59 2.84 18.85
C VAL A 56 4.37 2.20 18.20
N SER A 57 3.85 2.80 17.10
CA SER A 57 2.68 2.26 16.43
C SER A 57 2.89 0.84 15.91
N LYS A 58 1.94 -0.05 16.22
CA LYS A 58 1.86 -1.41 15.66
C LYS A 58 1.78 -1.42 14.12
N HIS A 59 1.34 -0.33 13.53
CA HIS A 59 1.21 -0.21 12.08
C HIS A 59 2.56 -0.15 11.37
N TRP A 60 3.65 0.24 12.07
CA TRP A 60 5.00 0.13 11.53
C TRP A 60 5.39 -1.33 11.25
N GLN A 61 4.99 -2.26 12.12
CA GLN A 61 5.29 -3.67 11.92
C GLN A 61 4.49 -4.21 10.72
N GLU A 62 3.20 -3.90 10.63
CA GLU A 62 2.37 -4.30 9.48
C GLU A 62 2.91 -3.78 8.15
N MET A 63 3.37 -2.52 8.11
CA MET A 63 3.99 -1.92 6.94
C MET A 63 5.27 -2.68 6.53
N ARG A 64 6.16 -2.99 7.49
CA ARG A 64 7.37 -3.78 7.26
C ARG A 64 7.07 -5.19 6.77
N ASP A 65 6.07 -5.85 7.35
CA ASP A 65 5.68 -7.21 6.94
C ASP A 65 5.18 -7.26 5.49
N ARG A 66 4.51 -6.19 5.02
CA ARG A 66 4.11 -6.07 3.61
C ARG A 66 5.31 -5.80 2.69
N LEU A 67 6.26 -4.96 3.11
CA LEU A 67 7.52 -4.74 2.38
C LEU A 67 8.31 -6.05 2.22
N ASP A 68 8.47 -6.80 3.32
CA ASP A 68 9.13 -8.11 3.33
C ASP A 68 8.42 -9.12 2.41
N TRP A 69 7.08 -9.06 2.37
CA TRP A 69 6.30 -9.87 1.45
C TRP A 69 6.63 -9.51 -0.01
N PHE A 70 6.69 -8.22 -0.36
CA PHE A 70 7.09 -7.79 -1.70
C PHE A 70 8.51 -8.23 -2.04
N MET A 71 9.46 -8.12 -1.13
CA MET A 71 10.83 -8.60 -1.37
C MET A 71 10.88 -10.10 -1.70
N LYS A 72 10.01 -10.92 -1.09
CA LYS A 72 9.98 -12.38 -1.29
C LYS A 72 9.16 -12.81 -2.53
N HIS A 73 8.06 -12.13 -2.81
CA HIS A 73 7.10 -12.54 -3.83
C HIS A 73 7.23 -11.75 -5.14
N ASN A 74 7.59 -10.47 -5.07
CA ASN A 74 7.75 -9.60 -6.23
C ASN A 74 8.82 -8.53 -5.98
N ALA A 75 10.08 -8.97 -5.97
CA ALA A 75 11.24 -8.11 -5.78
C ALA A 75 11.35 -6.98 -6.83
N LYS A 76 10.80 -7.20 -8.03
CA LYS A 76 10.75 -6.15 -9.07
C LYS A 76 9.81 -5.02 -8.66
N ALA A 77 8.60 -5.33 -8.21
CA ALA A 77 7.68 -4.32 -7.71
C ALA A 77 8.26 -3.59 -6.49
N TYR A 78 8.97 -4.30 -5.61
CA TYR A 78 9.71 -3.67 -4.52
C TYR A 78 10.71 -2.63 -5.04
N MET A 79 11.61 -3.00 -5.95
CA MET A 79 12.63 -2.07 -6.45
C MET A 79 12.09 -0.93 -7.31
N VAL A 80 10.97 -1.12 -8.01
CA VAL A 80 10.41 -0.07 -8.86
C VAL A 80 9.52 0.89 -8.08
N LEU A 81 8.74 0.39 -7.11
CA LEU A 81 7.72 1.19 -6.42
C LEU A 81 8.10 1.63 -5.01
N LEU A 82 8.95 0.88 -4.31
CA LEU A 82 9.13 0.95 -2.86
C LEU A 82 10.58 1.19 -2.40
N ASP A 83 11.57 1.05 -3.30
CA ASP A 83 12.97 1.49 -3.13
C ASP A 83 13.10 3.01 -3.35
#